data_AF-A0A812JRI3-F1
#
_entry.id   AF-A0A812JRI3-F1
#
_cell.length_a   1.000
_cell.length_b   1.000
_cell.length_c   1.000
_cell.angle_alpha   90.00
_cell.angle_beta   90.00
_cell.angle_gamma   90.00
#
_symmetry.space_group_name_H-M   'P 1'
#
loop_
_entity.id
_entity.type
_entity.pdbx_description
1 polymer ?
#
loop_
_entity_poly.entity_id
_entity_poly.type
_entity_poly.pdbx_seq_one_letter_code
_entity_poly.pdbx_strand_id
1 'polypeptide(L)'
;MTDRSLRLLRNTLEALMNFPREKYIADPNAFTRRINDAANLLCCEDCVPGGAKVIDEMMSGVTKTPLDARALIFVVDLVLKRGLREQNRHPKATVMANLLRPFLSNWLRVLLMTRRAPEQLEKTKTMIQRWAHDGYLPMDGLLPLLELMDEPPGPISEDSQQSSQSLDFTQSQPSSDPPCQGRRDSSRDTKQLVPAQAQQPRQPAEKEPPLKRARVSEEVQRPVGQGQEPTRRLVLPSAQKEKKIPPRRSLSGSLEPAGSPANAKPTPKAQVAHMAEVGQVAQIAQVVQVAQVAPDPAKDGDQKAKDSSQKATAQAAPPAQDDSNARTPDKASQQEGKTANGTAAQEPFKWRVSGDCRCLFRAVIRSCLLDPYNQQPRDNLGEPVDVDQRTHERESADMLRRHLCKELQRRKDEVEPLLEHSEFEVYLKRMGEWQTWGDEICLKFLPDVVKQPLQVYSFNCEKQELFDAGLYLPTKKEYHGRECIVLLHNGRSHFDLVSKQWLQGYERRLLAQQ
;
A
#
# COMPACT_ATOMS: atom_id res chain seq x y z
N MET A 1 -8.46 -35.74 -9.38
CA MET A 1 -8.65 -34.42 -10.04
C MET A 1 -8.27 -34.58 -11.50
N THR A 2 -9.18 -34.31 -12.44
CA THR A 2 -8.92 -34.60 -13.85
C THR A 2 -8.06 -33.50 -14.46
N ASP A 3 -6.80 -33.82 -14.72
CA ASP A 3 -5.86 -33.06 -15.56
C ASP A 3 -6.49 -32.55 -16.89
N ARG A 4 -7.54 -33.21 -17.36
CA ARG A 4 -8.36 -32.77 -18.50
C ARG A 4 -9.03 -31.39 -18.30
N SER A 5 -9.60 -31.11 -17.14
CA SER A 5 -10.38 -29.88 -16.90
C SER A 5 -9.46 -28.65 -16.80
N LEU A 6 -8.30 -28.80 -16.16
CA LEU A 6 -7.26 -27.75 -16.12
C LEU A 6 -6.62 -27.52 -17.50
N ARG A 7 -6.41 -28.58 -18.29
CA ARG A 7 -5.97 -28.45 -19.69
C ARG A 7 -7.00 -27.70 -20.54
N LEU A 8 -8.29 -28.01 -20.39
CA LEU A 8 -9.36 -27.28 -21.08
C LEU A 8 -9.36 -25.80 -20.68
N LEU A 9 -9.30 -25.50 -19.37
CA LEU A 9 -9.21 -24.12 -18.88
C LEU A 9 -8.02 -23.38 -19.49
N ARG A 10 -6.82 -23.97 -19.47
CA ARG A 10 -5.61 -23.37 -20.06
C ARG A 10 -5.82 -23.06 -21.55
N ASN A 11 -6.30 -24.04 -22.32
CA ASN A 11 -6.56 -23.84 -23.75
C ASN A 11 -7.59 -22.73 -24.00
N THR A 12 -8.63 -22.62 -23.18
CA THR A 12 -9.63 -21.55 -23.27
C THR A 12 -9.03 -20.18 -22.96
N LEU A 13 -8.19 -20.07 -21.92
CA LEU A 13 -7.50 -18.83 -21.56
C LEU A 13 -6.50 -18.41 -22.65
N GLU A 14 -5.70 -19.34 -23.18
CA GLU A 14 -4.78 -19.09 -24.30
C GLU A 14 -5.54 -18.62 -25.55
N ALA A 15 -6.68 -19.24 -25.87
CA ALA A 15 -7.52 -18.84 -26.99
C ALA A 15 -8.21 -17.48 -26.77
N LEU A 16 -8.44 -17.07 -25.52
CA LEU A 16 -8.97 -15.76 -25.15
C LEU A 16 -7.89 -14.67 -25.29
N MET A 17 -6.68 -14.95 -24.84
CA MET A 17 -5.57 -14.00 -24.90
C MET A 17 -5.00 -13.81 -26.31
N ASN A 18 -5.13 -14.82 -27.17
CA ASN A 18 -4.80 -14.72 -28.60
C ASN A 18 -6.01 -14.30 -29.45
N PHE A 19 -7.06 -13.74 -28.85
CA PHE A 19 -8.26 -13.36 -29.59
C PHE A 19 -7.96 -12.15 -30.50
N PRO A 20 -8.09 -12.28 -31.84
CA PRO A 20 -7.72 -11.22 -32.77
C PRO A 20 -8.57 -9.97 -32.60
N ARG A 21 -7.95 -8.78 -32.67
CA ARG A 21 -8.64 -7.50 -32.50
C ARG A 21 -9.68 -7.26 -33.60
N GLU A 22 -9.45 -7.77 -34.80
CA GLU A 22 -10.36 -7.66 -35.94
C GLU A 22 -11.67 -8.41 -35.67
N LYS A 23 -11.59 -9.56 -34.98
CA LYS A 23 -12.78 -10.33 -34.58
C LYS A 23 -13.55 -9.62 -33.48
N TYR A 24 -12.89 -8.86 -32.62
CA TYR A 24 -13.55 -8.02 -31.62
C TYR A 24 -14.36 -6.89 -32.28
N ILE A 25 -13.82 -6.27 -33.33
CA ILE A 25 -14.51 -5.23 -34.10
C ILE A 25 -15.74 -5.82 -34.81
N ALA A 26 -15.60 -7.02 -35.38
CA ALA A 26 -16.69 -7.69 -36.10
C ALA A 26 -17.82 -8.20 -35.18
N ASP A 27 -17.50 -8.69 -33.98
CA ASP A 27 -18.48 -9.13 -32.99
C ASP A 27 -17.99 -8.81 -31.55
N PRO A 28 -18.39 -7.65 -31.00
CA PRO A 28 -18.04 -7.26 -29.63
C PRO A 28 -18.48 -8.26 -28.57
N ASN A 29 -19.53 -9.06 -28.85
CA ASN A 29 -20.04 -10.04 -27.90
C ASN A 29 -19.21 -11.33 -27.90
N ALA A 30 -18.44 -11.62 -28.96
CA ALA A 30 -17.62 -12.84 -29.03
C ALA A 30 -16.56 -12.88 -27.92
N PHE A 31 -15.92 -11.74 -27.66
CA PHE A 31 -14.93 -11.62 -26.59
C PHE A 31 -15.57 -11.76 -25.20
N THR A 32 -16.70 -11.10 -24.99
CA THR A 32 -17.49 -11.21 -23.76
C THR A 32 -17.95 -12.64 -23.48
N ARG A 33 -18.39 -13.38 -24.51
CA ARG A 33 -18.75 -14.80 -24.38
C ARG A 33 -17.55 -15.64 -23.94
N ARG A 34 -16.37 -15.43 -24.53
CA ARG A 34 -15.14 -16.14 -24.14
C ARG A 34 -14.71 -15.84 -22.71
N ILE A 35 -14.83 -14.60 -22.24
CA ILE A 35 -14.60 -14.24 -20.84
C ILE A 35 -15.56 -15.02 -19.93
N ASN A 36 -16.85 -15.09 -20.30
CA ASN A 36 -17.84 -15.84 -19.54
C ASN A 36 -17.54 -17.35 -19.52
N ASP A 37 -17.16 -17.94 -20.65
CA ASP A 37 -16.79 -19.35 -20.76
C ASP A 37 -15.58 -19.67 -19.89
N ALA A 38 -14.54 -18.84 -19.94
CA ALA A 38 -13.36 -18.97 -19.09
C ALA A 38 -13.70 -18.85 -17.60
N ALA A 39 -14.53 -17.86 -17.21
CA ALA A 39 -14.97 -17.69 -15.82
C ALA A 39 -15.83 -18.86 -15.33
N ASN A 40 -16.70 -19.41 -16.18
CA ASN A 40 -17.50 -20.60 -15.89
C ASN A 40 -16.60 -21.83 -15.67
N LEU A 41 -15.62 -22.04 -16.54
CA LEU A 41 -14.64 -23.12 -16.41
C LEU A 41 -13.81 -22.97 -15.14
N LEU A 42 -13.37 -21.75 -14.80
CA LEU A 42 -12.59 -21.48 -13.59
C LEU A 42 -13.39 -21.82 -12.31
N CYS A 43 -14.70 -21.58 -12.33
CA CYS A 43 -15.60 -21.89 -11.21
C CYS A 43 -16.13 -23.34 -11.24
N CYS A 44 -15.71 -24.18 -12.20
CA CYS A 44 -16.08 -25.60 -12.24
C CYS A 44 -15.40 -26.36 -11.09
N GLU A 45 -16.06 -27.40 -10.56
CA GLU A 45 -15.59 -28.18 -9.40
C GLU A 45 -14.18 -28.74 -9.59
N ASP A 46 -13.92 -29.26 -10.80
CA ASP A 46 -12.62 -29.85 -11.14
C ASP A 46 -11.51 -28.82 -11.28
N CYS A 47 -11.86 -27.56 -11.54
CA CYS A 47 -10.91 -26.48 -11.76
C CYS A 47 -10.59 -25.71 -10.48
N VAL A 48 -11.48 -25.66 -9.50
CA VAL A 48 -11.29 -24.88 -8.26
C VAL A 48 -9.93 -25.12 -7.59
N PRO A 49 -9.45 -26.36 -7.42
CA PRO A 49 -8.19 -26.63 -6.71
C PRO A 49 -6.93 -26.12 -7.42
N GLY A 50 -6.97 -25.92 -8.75
CA GLY A 50 -5.79 -25.60 -9.57
C GLY A 50 -5.92 -24.36 -10.46
N GLY A 51 -7.13 -23.82 -10.62
CA GLY A 51 -7.43 -22.74 -11.55
C GLY A 51 -6.68 -21.45 -11.25
N ALA A 52 -6.57 -21.08 -9.95
CA ALA A 52 -5.79 -19.92 -9.53
C ALA A 52 -4.30 -20.06 -9.92
N LYS A 53 -3.72 -21.25 -9.77
CA LYS A 53 -2.33 -21.53 -10.17
C LYS A 53 -2.14 -21.45 -11.69
N VAL A 54 -3.12 -21.92 -12.48
CA VAL A 54 -3.07 -21.79 -13.95
C VAL A 54 -3.03 -20.31 -14.35
N ILE A 55 -3.88 -19.47 -13.75
CA ILE A 55 -3.85 -18.02 -14.04
C ILE A 55 -2.52 -17.40 -13.60
N ASP A 56 -2.01 -17.77 -12.42
CA ASP A 56 -0.74 -17.25 -11.92
C ASP A 56 0.45 -17.60 -12.82
N GLU A 57 0.54 -18.84 -13.30
CA GLU A 57 1.57 -19.29 -14.25
C GLU A 57 1.49 -18.52 -15.58
N MET A 58 0.28 -18.18 -16.04
CA MET A 58 0.08 -17.41 -17.27
C MET A 58 0.39 -15.91 -17.08
N MET A 59 0.08 -15.35 -15.91
CA MET A 59 0.32 -13.93 -15.59
C MET A 59 1.78 -13.64 -15.21
N SER A 60 2.50 -14.60 -14.64
CA SER A 60 3.90 -14.46 -14.22
C SER A 60 4.90 -14.48 -15.39
N GLY A 61 4.45 -14.66 -16.63
CA GLY A 61 5.31 -14.62 -17.81
C GLY A 61 6.22 -15.84 -17.99
N VAL A 62 5.98 -16.93 -17.25
CA VAL A 62 6.63 -18.24 -17.52
C VAL A 62 6.30 -18.71 -18.95
N THR A 63 5.16 -18.30 -19.49
CA THR A 63 4.77 -18.54 -20.88
C THR A 63 5.50 -17.57 -21.81
N LYS A 64 6.34 -18.11 -22.71
CA LYS A 64 7.19 -17.35 -23.68
C LYS A 64 6.42 -16.49 -24.70
N THR A 65 5.10 -16.50 -24.68
CA THR A 65 4.27 -15.79 -25.66
C THR A 65 3.87 -14.41 -25.13
N PRO A 66 3.90 -13.35 -25.96
CA PRO A 66 3.41 -12.02 -25.61
C PRO A 66 1.89 -12.06 -25.50
N LEU A 67 1.42 -12.44 -24.33
CA LEU A 67 0.02 -12.71 -24.04
C LEU A 67 -0.67 -11.45 -23.51
N ASP A 68 -1.91 -11.21 -23.95
CA ASP A 68 -2.71 -10.11 -23.44
C ASP A 68 -3.20 -10.39 -22.01
N ALA A 69 -2.36 -10.05 -21.03
CA ALA A 69 -2.64 -10.15 -19.59
C ALA A 69 -3.96 -9.46 -19.18
N ARG A 70 -4.45 -8.51 -19.97
CA ARG A 70 -5.72 -7.82 -19.70
C ARG A 70 -6.91 -8.76 -19.81
N ALA A 71 -6.89 -9.69 -20.77
CA ALA A 71 -8.00 -10.61 -20.97
C ALA A 71 -8.18 -11.53 -19.75
N LEU A 72 -7.07 -11.96 -19.13
CA LEU A 72 -7.07 -12.72 -17.87
C LEU A 72 -7.66 -11.91 -16.72
N ILE A 73 -7.28 -10.65 -16.60
CA ILE A 73 -7.80 -9.75 -15.57
C ILE A 73 -9.32 -9.56 -15.68
N PHE A 74 -9.89 -9.55 -16.89
CA PHE A 74 -11.34 -9.52 -17.05
C PHE A 74 -12.03 -10.82 -16.62
N VAL A 75 -11.39 -11.98 -16.83
CA VAL A 75 -11.90 -13.26 -16.30
C VAL A 75 -11.88 -13.23 -14.77
N VAL A 76 -10.78 -12.78 -14.16
CA VAL A 76 -10.65 -12.63 -12.71
C VAL A 76 -11.71 -11.67 -12.18
N ASP A 77 -11.87 -10.50 -12.79
CA ASP A 77 -12.89 -9.50 -12.39
C ASP A 77 -14.31 -10.08 -12.39
N LEU A 78 -14.66 -10.86 -13.41
CA LEU A 78 -15.97 -11.50 -13.52
C LEU A 78 -16.18 -12.54 -12.42
N VAL A 79 -15.14 -13.32 -12.09
CA VAL A 79 -15.19 -14.32 -11.01
C VAL A 79 -15.36 -13.67 -9.64
N LEU A 80 -14.61 -12.59 -9.37
CA LEU A 80 -14.76 -11.80 -8.14
C LEU A 80 -16.18 -11.22 -8.01
N LYS A 81 -16.72 -10.64 -9.09
CA LYS A 81 -18.10 -10.12 -9.11
C LYS A 81 -19.15 -11.19 -8.81
N ARG A 82 -19.00 -12.40 -9.37
CA ARG A 82 -19.91 -13.53 -9.11
C ARG A 82 -19.78 -14.02 -7.67
N GLY A 83 -18.56 -14.11 -7.15
CA GLY A 83 -18.31 -14.47 -5.75
C GLY A 83 -19.00 -13.52 -4.77
N LEU A 84 -18.98 -12.21 -5.05
CA LEU A 84 -19.58 -11.20 -4.19
C LEU A 84 -21.10 -11.09 -4.33
N ARG A 85 -21.61 -10.94 -5.56
CA ARG A 85 -23.04 -10.63 -5.81
C ARG A 85 -23.94 -11.85 -5.72
N GLU A 86 -23.38 -13.01 -5.99
CA GLU A 86 -24.14 -14.24 -6.21
C GLU A 86 -23.66 -15.34 -5.26
N GLN A 87 -23.22 -14.98 -4.05
CA GLN A 87 -22.70 -15.92 -3.06
C GLN A 87 -23.63 -17.15 -2.86
N ASN A 88 -24.94 -16.93 -2.88
CA ASN A 88 -25.95 -17.98 -2.77
C ASN A 88 -26.17 -18.80 -4.06
N ARG A 89 -25.94 -18.21 -5.25
CA ARG A 89 -26.15 -18.89 -6.55
C ARG A 89 -24.88 -19.58 -7.06
N HIS A 90 -23.70 -19.08 -6.68
CA HIS A 90 -22.41 -19.55 -7.13
C HIS A 90 -21.42 -19.69 -5.95
N PRO A 91 -21.63 -20.68 -5.04
CA PRO A 91 -20.71 -20.92 -3.93
C PRO A 91 -19.29 -21.23 -4.42
N LYS A 92 -19.16 -21.89 -5.58
CA LYS A 92 -17.86 -22.17 -6.22
C LYS A 92 -17.11 -20.91 -6.67
N ALA A 93 -17.83 -19.89 -7.13
CA ALA A 93 -17.21 -18.60 -7.48
C ALA A 93 -16.67 -17.88 -6.25
N THR A 94 -17.35 -18.02 -5.10
CA THR A 94 -16.87 -17.48 -3.82
C THR A 94 -15.57 -18.16 -3.38
N VAL A 95 -15.51 -19.50 -3.48
CA VAL A 95 -14.29 -20.26 -3.17
C VAL A 95 -13.15 -19.84 -4.11
N MET A 96 -13.41 -19.77 -5.42
CA MET A 96 -12.39 -19.34 -6.39
C MET A 96 -11.95 -17.90 -6.14
N ALA A 97 -12.85 -16.97 -5.83
CA ALA A 97 -12.50 -15.58 -5.50
C ALA A 97 -11.53 -15.49 -4.33
N ASN A 98 -11.74 -16.31 -3.28
CA ASN A 98 -10.82 -16.40 -2.14
C ASN A 98 -9.45 -16.98 -2.54
N LEU A 99 -9.42 -17.96 -3.46
CA LEU A 99 -8.17 -18.54 -3.98
C LEU A 99 -7.39 -17.58 -4.87
N LEU A 100 -8.06 -16.69 -5.61
CA LEU A 100 -7.42 -15.69 -6.46
C LEU A 100 -6.85 -14.51 -5.65
N ARG A 101 -7.42 -14.24 -4.47
CA ARG A 101 -7.10 -13.08 -3.62
C ARG A 101 -5.61 -12.82 -3.38
N PRO A 102 -4.77 -13.83 -3.04
CA PRO A 102 -3.36 -13.60 -2.76
C PRO A 102 -2.55 -13.09 -3.96
N PHE A 103 -3.04 -13.31 -5.18
CA PHE A 103 -2.32 -13.00 -6.41
C PHE A 103 -2.68 -11.65 -7.03
N LEU A 104 -3.82 -11.05 -6.63
CA LEU A 104 -4.40 -9.88 -7.29
C LEU A 104 -3.43 -8.69 -7.35
N SER A 105 -2.73 -8.39 -6.26
CA SER A 105 -1.78 -7.26 -6.22
C SER A 105 -0.62 -7.46 -7.20
N ASN A 106 -0.06 -8.68 -7.27
CA ASN A 106 1.03 -8.98 -8.19
C ASN A 106 0.58 -8.93 -9.65
N TRP A 107 -0.59 -9.49 -9.96
CA TRP A 107 -1.14 -9.46 -11.31
C TRP A 107 -1.46 -8.05 -11.79
N LEU A 108 -2.00 -7.21 -10.92
CA LEU A 108 -2.24 -5.79 -11.21
C LEU A 108 -0.93 -5.04 -11.41
N ARG A 109 0.12 -5.36 -10.66
CA ARG A 109 1.45 -4.78 -10.89
C ARG A 109 1.99 -5.13 -12.27
N VAL A 110 1.97 -6.42 -12.66
CA VAL A 110 2.36 -6.86 -14.02
C VAL A 110 1.54 -6.14 -15.07
N LEU A 111 0.23 -6.01 -14.83
CA LEU A 111 -0.68 -5.30 -15.72
C LEU A 111 -0.29 -3.82 -15.86
N LEU A 112 0.05 -3.12 -14.78
CA LEU A 112 0.41 -1.71 -14.80
C LEU A 112 1.80 -1.44 -15.40
N MET A 113 2.72 -2.38 -15.27
CA MET A 113 4.06 -2.29 -15.89
C MET A 113 4.02 -2.39 -17.43
N THR A 114 2.94 -2.92 -18.01
CA THR A 114 2.77 -2.90 -19.48
C THR A 114 2.28 -1.52 -19.89
N ARG A 115 3.04 -0.78 -20.73
CA ARG A 115 2.72 0.61 -21.15
C ARG A 115 1.27 0.74 -21.64
N ARG A 116 0.53 1.73 -21.13
CA ARG A 116 -0.90 1.91 -21.41
C ARG A 116 -1.26 3.30 -21.89
N ALA A 117 -2.31 3.37 -22.70
CA ALA A 117 -2.99 4.63 -22.94
C ALA A 117 -3.69 5.13 -21.65
N PRO A 118 -3.76 6.45 -21.42
CA PRO A 118 -4.38 7.04 -20.22
C PRO A 118 -5.80 6.52 -19.93
N GLU A 119 -6.63 6.35 -20.97
CA GLU A 119 -8.00 5.82 -20.82
C GLU A 119 -8.04 4.39 -20.26
N GLN A 120 -6.99 3.60 -20.53
CA GLN A 120 -6.89 2.23 -20.02
C GLN A 120 -6.42 2.20 -18.57
N LEU A 121 -5.56 3.16 -18.17
CA LEU A 121 -5.17 3.34 -16.78
C LEU A 121 -6.39 3.73 -15.94
N GLU A 122 -7.24 4.63 -16.41
CA GLU A 122 -8.44 5.04 -15.67
C GLU A 122 -9.42 3.87 -15.43
N LYS A 123 -9.62 3.03 -16.45
CA LYS A 123 -10.42 1.79 -16.32
C LYS A 123 -9.79 0.81 -15.32
N THR A 124 -8.46 0.73 -15.31
CA THR A 124 -7.71 -0.12 -14.37
C THR A 124 -7.83 0.43 -12.94
N LYS A 125 -7.69 1.75 -12.75
CA LYS A 125 -7.89 2.47 -11.48
C LYS A 125 -9.28 2.23 -10.89
N THR A 126 -10.32 2.39 -11.70
CA THR A 126 -11.71 2.13 -11.29
C THR A 126 -11.91 0.68 -10.83
N MET A 127 -11.32 -0.29 -11.54
CA MET A 127 -11.39 -1.70 -11.18
C MET A 127 -10.63 -2.02 -9.89
N ILE A 128 -9.43 -1.48 -9.73
CA ILE A 128 -8.60 -1.61 -8.52
C ILE A 128 -9.34 -1.07 -7.29
N GLN A 129 -9.92 0.13 -7.40
CA GLN A 129 -10.69 0.75 -6.32
C GLN A 129 -11.92 -0.08 -5.95
N ARG A 130 -12.63 -0.64 -6.94
CA ARG A 130 -13.74 -1.56 -6.67
C ARG A 130 -13.27 -2.81 -5.93
N TRP A 131 -12.18 -3.45 -6.36
CA TRP A 131 -11.67 -4.64 -5.67
C TRP A 131 -11.21 -4.36 -4.23
N ALA A 132 -10.69 -3.15 -3.98
CA ALA A 132 -10.36 -2.71 -2.63
C ALA A 132 -11.62 -2.49 -1.78
N HIS A 133 -12.63 -1.81 -2.34
CA HIS A 133 -13.92 -1.59 -1.67
C HIS A 133 -14.64 -2.91 -1.34
N ASP A 134 -14.60 -3.87 -2.26
CA ASP A 134 -15.19 -5.21 -2.10
C ASP A 134 -14.37 -6.11 -1.15
N GLY A 135 -13.24 -5.62 -0.61
CA GLY A 135 -12.39 -6.34 0.32
C GLY A 135 -11.47 -7.40 -0.30
N TYR A 136 -11.47 -7.57 -1.63
CA TYR A 136 -10.58 -8.51 -2.30
C TYR A 136 -9.13 -8.05 -2.30
N LEU A 137 -8.88 -6.75 -2.49
CA LEU A 137 -7.53 -6.19 -2.51
C LEU A 137 -7.22 -5.48 -1.18
N PRO A 138 -6.35 -6.03 -0.31
CA PRO A 138 -5.98 -5.35 0.94
C PRO A 138 -5.22 -4.04 0.65
N MET A 139 -5.29 -3.08 1.56
CA MET A 139 -4.62 -1.77 1.42
C MET A 139 -3.12 -1.90 1.15
N ASP A 140 -2.44 -2.85 1.81
CA ASP A 140 -1.02 -3.14 1.62
C ASP A 140 -0.68 -3.52 0.16
N GLY A 141 -1.64 -4.09 -0.56
CA GLY A 141 -1.53 -4.41 -1.98
C GLY A 141 -2.06 -3.33 -2.91
N LEU A 142 -2.87 -2.39 -2.41
CA LEU A 142 -3.47 -1.28 -3.17
C LEU A 142 -2.50 -0.11 -3.33
N LEU A 143 -1.84 0.32 -2.25
CA LEU A 143 -1.03 1.54 -2.24
C LEU A 143 0.11 1.50 -3.28
N PRO A 144 0.90 0.42 -3.41
CA PRO A 144 1.95 0.35 -4.43
C PRO A 144 1.41 0.41 -5.86
N LEU A 145 0.15 0.02 -6.08
CA LEU A 145 -0.49 0.08 -7.38
C LEU A 145 -0.99 1.48 -7.72
N LEU A 146 -1.48 2.22 -6.72
CA LEU A 146 -1.88 3.61 -6.90
C LEU A 146 -0.66 4.49 -7.19
N GLU A 147 0.43 4.29 -6.45
CA GLU A 147 1.72 4.96 -6.69
C GLU A 147 2.21 4.71 -8.12
N LEU A 148 2.19 3.44 -8.57
CA LEU A 148 2.61 3.08 -9.92
C LEU A 148 1.76 3.73 -11.04
N MET A 149 0.49 4.08 -10.76
CA MET A 149 -0.36 4.78 -11.73
C MET A 149 -0.20 6.29 -11.71
N ASP A 150 0.19 6.86 -10.57
CA ASP A 150 0.37 8.30 -10.39
C ASP A 150 1.81 8.74 -10.75
N GLU A 151 2.73 7.81 -10.97
CA GLU A 151 4.05 8.12 -11.56
C GLU A 151 3.88 8.79 -12.93
N PRO A 152 4.48 9.97 -13.15
CA PRO A 152 4.45 10.62 -14.45
C PRO A 152 5.07 9.68 -15.48
N PRO A 153 4.54 9.61 -16.72
CA PRO A 153 5.12 8.75 -17.75
C PRO A 153 6.58 9.12 -17.91
N GLY A 154 7.48 8.21 -17.49
CA GLY A 154 8.91 8.44 -17.56
C GLY A 154 9.35 8.79 -18.99
N PRO A 155 10.49 9.48 -19.17
CA PRO A 155 11.00 9.83 -20.48
C PRO A 155 11.04 8.56 -21.33
N ILE A 156 10.26 8.57 -22.41
CA ILE A 156 10.11 7.41 -23.26
C ILE A 156 11.46 7.16 -23.91
N SER A 157 12.17 6.10 -23.48
CA SER A 157 13.32 5.60 -24.22
C SER A 157 12.87 5.25 -25.64
N GLU A 158 13.45 5.94 -26.63
CA GLU A 158 13.11 5.86 -28.06
C GLU A 158 13.22 4.42 -28.59
N ASP A 159 14.07 3.60 -27.97
CA ASP A 159 14.26 2.18 -28.34
C ASP A 159 12.99 1.32 -28.11
N SER A 160 12.10 1.71 -27.18
CA SER A 160 10.82 1.01 -26.98
C SER A 160 9.72 1.45 -27.94
N GLN A 161 9.88 2.57 -28.65
CA GLN A 161 8.88 3.05 -29.61
C GLN A 161 8.97 2.32 -30.96
N GLN A 162 10.16 1.84 -31.35
CA GLN A 162 10.32 1.13 -32.63
C GLN A 162 9.58 -0.22 -32.69
N SER A 163 9.31 -0.86 -31.54
CA SER A 163 8.46 -2.07 -31.51
C SER A 163 6.95 -1.77 -31.50
N SER A 164 6.55 -0.49 -31.35
CA SER A 164 5.15 -0.06 -31.21
C SER A 164 4.64 0.76 -32.41
N GLN A 165 5.53 1.39 -33.17
CA GLN A 165 5.20 2.35 -34.24
C GLN A 165 4.95 1.72 -35.63
N SER A 166 4.88 0.38 -35.74
CA SER A 166 4.50 -0.28 -37.00
C SER A 166 3.00 -0.17 -37.33
N LEU A 167 2.18 0.52 -36.53
CA LEU A 167 0.71 0.48 -36.66
C LEU A 167 0.02 1.84 -36.42
N ASP A 168 0.53 2.92 -37.02
CA ASP A 168 -0.27 4.15 -37.19
C ASP A 168 -0.27 4.56 -38.67
N PHE A 169 -1.40 4.34 -39.35
CA PHE A 169 -1.66 4.83 -40.70
C PHE A 169 -2.57 6.06 -40.63
N THR A 170 -2.05 7.20 -41.04
CA THR A 170 -2.69 8.52 -41.05
C THR A 170 -3.88 8.55 -42.00
N GLN A 171 -5.05 8.96 -41.50
CA GLN A 171 -6.26 9.13 -42.30
C GLN A 171 -6.42 10.61 -42.67
N SER A 172 -6.00 10.98 -43.88
CA SER A 172 -6.31 12.28 -44.49
C SER A 172 -7.61 12.15 -45.28
N GLN A 173 -8.65 12.90 -44.90
CA GLN A 173 -9.86 13.08 -45.71
C GLN A 173 -9.62 14.11 -46.82
N PRO A 174 -10.25 13.96 -48.00
CA PRO A 174 -10.62 15.09 -48.83
C PRO A 174 -12.13 15.32 -48.79
N SER A 175 -12.49 16.59 -48.58
CA SER A 175 -13.81 17.16 -48.77
C SER A 175 -14.16 17.31 -50.26
N SER A 176 -15.35 16.90 -50.66
CA SER A 176 -16.12 17.55 -51.72
C SER A 176 -17.54 16.97 -51.79
N ASP A 177 -18.53 17.84 -51.58
CA ASP A 177 -19.92 17.63 -52.03
C ASP A 177 -20.02 17.80 -53.56
N PRO A 178 -21.03 17.19 -54.22
CA PRO A 178 -22.14 18.04 -54.69
C PRO A 178 -23.54 17.37 -54.61
N PRO A 179 -24.64 18.11 -54.89
CA PRO A 179 -25.99 17.77 -54.47
C PRO A 179 -26.82 17.09 -55.58
N CYS A 180 -27.75 16.21 -55.21
CA CYS A 180 -28.83 15.77 -56.11
C CYS A 180 -30.14 15.53 -55.35
N GLN A 181 -31.16 16.33 -55.70
CA GLN A 181 -32.57 16.05 -55.49
C GLN A 181 -33.07 15.09 -56.60
N GLY A 182 -34.04 14.21 -56.32
CA GLY A 182 -34.86 13.62 -57.40
C GLY A 182 -35.47 12.23 -57.16
N ARG A 183 -36.69 12.22 -56.60
CA ARG A 183 -37.89 11.41 -56.93
C ARG A 183 -37.81 10.03 -57.66
N ARG A 184 -38.59 9.10 -57.07
CA ARG A 184 -39.63 8.18 -57.62
C ARG A 184 -39.30 6.76 -58.13
N ASP A 185 -39.98 5.83 -57.45
CA ASP A 185 -40.89 4.74 -57.88
C ASP A 185 -40.43 3.50 -58.67
N SER A 186 -40.89 2.36 -58.13
CA SER A 186 -41.42 1.14 -58.80
C SER A 186 -40.39 0.21 -59.50
N SER A 187 -40.51 -1.12 -59.62
CA SER A 187 -41.47 -2.18 -59.23
C SER A 187 -40.93 -3.49 -59.85
N ARG A 188 -41.06 -4.65 -59.18
CA ARG A 188 -41.18 -6.04 -59.74
C ARG A 188 -40.01 -6.56 -60.62
N ASP A 189 -39.73 -7.85 -60.84
CA ASP A 189 -40.34 -9.14 -60.52
C ASP A 189 -39.28 -10.27 -60.70
N THR A 190 -39.43 -11.34 -59.94
CA THR A 190 -39.24 -12.79 -60.25
C THR A 190 -38.15 -13.29 -61.23
N LYS A 191 -37.30 -14.24 -60.80
CA LYS A 191 -37.27 -15.64 -61.31
C LYS A 191 -36.22 -16.56 -60.62
N GLN A 192 -36.70 -17.76 -60.28
CA GLN A 192 -35.96 -18.97 -59.93
C GLN A 192 -35.20 -19.56 -61.14
N LEU A 193 -34.10 -20.27 -60.89
CA LEU A 193 -33.84 -21.66 -61.35
C LEU A 193 -32.49 -22.19 -60.80
N VAL A 194 -32.46 -23.50 -60.54
CA VAL A 194 -31.43 -24.38 -59.97
C VAL A 194 -31.30 -25.57 -60.97
N PRO A 195 -30.41 -26.60 -60.88
CA PRO A 195 -28.98 -26.81 -60.53
C PRO A 195 -28.16 -27.57 -61.63
N ALA A 196 -26.85 -27.83 -61.40
CA ALA A 196 -26.10 -29.09 -61.70
C ALA A 196 -24.64 -28.96 -61.19
N GLN A 197 -24.09 -29.79 -60.27
CA GLN A 197 -23.37 -31.09 -60.47
C GLN A 197 -22.43 -31.12 -61.70
N ALA A 198 -21.16 -31.59 -61.69
CA ALA A 198 -20.49 -32.61 -60.90
C ALA A 198 -18.93 -32.61 -61.11
N GLN A 199 -18.23 -33.44 -60.32
CA GLN A 199 -17.02 -34.23 -60.64
C GLN A 199 -15.58 -33.64 -60.55
N GLN A 200 -14.89 -34.07 -59.48
CA GLN A 200 -13.45 -34.45 -59.41
C GLN A 200 -13.11 -35.60 -60.41
N PRO A 201 -11.85 -36.06 -60.70
CA PRO A 201 -10.74 -36.19 -59.73
C PRO A 201 -9.25 -36.28 -60.22
N ARG A 202 -8.36 -36.52 -59.23
CA ARG A 202 -7.09 -37.28 -59.21
C ARG A 202 -5.71 -36.61 -59.48
N GLN A 203 -4.82 -36.91 -58.52
CA GLN A 203 -3.35 -36.74 -58.37
C GLN A 203 -2.54 -37.59 -59.40
N PRO A 204 -1.19 -37.85 -59.34
CA PRO A 204 -0.17 -37.58 -58.29
C PRO A 204 1.32 -37.30 -58.68
N ALA A 205 2.10 -36.92 -57.66
CA ALA A 205 3.47 -37.33 -57.24
C ALA A 205 4.75 -37.17 -58.12
N GLU A 206 5.88 -37.24 -57.37
CA GLU A 206 7.31 -37.43 -57.73
C GLU A 206 8.17 -36.14 -57.80
N LYS A 207 9.43 -36.05 -57.34
CA LYS A 207 10.42 -36.93 -56.69
C LYS A 207 11.61 -36.04 -56.23
N GLU A 208 12.26 -36.39 -55.11
CA GLU A 208 13.65 -36.02 -54.75
C GLU A 208 14.66 -36.60 -55.78
N PRO A 209 15.95 -36.16 -55.90
CA PRO A 209 17.04 -36.57 -54.97
C PRO A 209 18.31 -35.62 -54.99
N PRO A 210 19.59 -36.03 -54.66
CA PRO A 210 20.25 -35.61 -53.41
C PRO A 210 21.75 -35.16 -53.50
N LEU A 211 22.32 -34.83 -52.33
CA LEU A 211 23.71 -35.00 -51.85
C LEU A 211 24.88 -34.20 -52.48
N LYS A 212 25.67 -33.52 -51.62
CA LYS A 212 27.10 -33.83 -51.38
C LYS A 212 27.70 -33.15 -50.14
N ARG A 213 28.48 -33.95 -49.40
CA ARG A 213 29.33 -33.66 -48.23
C ARG A 213 30.54 -32.78 -48.58
N ALA A 214 31.01 -32.00 -47.61
CA ALA A 214 32.43 -31.83 -47.35
C ALA A 214 32.68 -31.68 -45.83
N ARG A 215 33.56 -32.53 -45.30
CA ARG A 215 34.21 -32.46 -43.98
C ARG A 215 35.48 -31.62 -44.12
N VAL A 216 35.82 -30.76 -43.15
CA VAL A 216 37.19 -30.60 -42.63
C VAL A 216 37.10 -30.21 -41.13
N SER A 217 37.93 -30.89 -40.34
CA SER A 217 38.35 -30.72 -38.94
C SER A 217 38.92 -29.30 -38.65
N GLU A 218 39.37 -28.83 -37.49
CA GLU A 218 39.63 -29.33 -36.14
C GLU A 218 39.88 -28.09 -35.25
N GLU A 219 39.52 -28.18 -33.96
CA GLU A 219 40.27 -27.70 -32.79
C GLU A 219 40.75 -26.23 -32.66
N VAL A 220 40.27 -25.52 -31.62
CA VAL A 220 41.09 -24.96 -30.51
C VAL A 220 40.17 -24.61 -29.33
N GLN A 221 40.50 -25.16 -28.16
CA GLN A 221 39.92 -24.86 -26.84
C GLN A 221 40.41 -23.50 -26.29
N ARG A 222 39.53 -22.74 -25.63
CA ARG A 222 39.82 -21.96 -24.40
C ARG A 222 38.51 -21.53 -23.70
N PRO A 223 38.45 -21.52 -22.36
CA PRO A 223 37.21 -21.27 -21.63
C PRO A 223 37.02 -19.77 -21.38
N VAL A 224 35.80 -19.26 -21.59
CA VAL A 224 35.38 -17.92 -21.15
C VAL A 224 34.39 -18.10 -20.00
N GLY A 225 34.68 -17.38 -18.92
CA GLY A 225 34.16 -17.61 -17.59
C GLY A 225 32.68 -17.31 -17.38
N GLN A 226 32.19 -17.92 -16.31
CA GLN A 226 30.92 -17.68 -15.66
C GLN A 226 30.80 -16.21 -15.24
N GLY A 227 29.81 -15.50 -15.79
CA GLY A 227 29.30 -14.24 -15.26
C GLY A 227 28.01 -14.50 -14.50
N GLN A 228 28.12 -14.97 -13.25
CA GLN A 228 27.04 -14.86 -12.28
C GLN A 228 27.18 -13.50 -11.59
N GLU A 229 26.23 -12.59 -11.82
CA GLU A 229 26.07 -11.40 -10.99
C GLU A 229 25.51 -11.80 -9.62
N PRO A 230 26.15 -11.41 -8.50
CA PRO A 230 25.56 -11.55 -7.18
C PRO A 230 24.79 -10.28 -6.81
N THR A 231 23.51 -10.44 -6.49
CA THR A 231 22.69 -9.44 -5.80
C THR A 231 23.36 -9.10 -4.46
N ARG A 232 23.94 -7.90 -4.36
CA ARG A 232 24.64 -7.44 -3.15
C ARG A 232 23.62 -7.03 -2.08
N ARG A 233 23.44 -7.97 -1.15
CA ARG A 233 23.19 -7.83 0.29
C ARG A 233 23.63 -6.48 0.88
N LEU A 234 22.69 -5.67 1.37
CA LEU A 234 22.95 -4.58 2.32
C LEU A 234 23.41 -5.19 3.65
N VAL A 235 24.69 -5.01 3.97
CA VAL A 235 25.27 -5.34 5.27
C VAL A 235 25.36 -4.05 6.07
N LEU A 236 24.58 -3.97 7.15
CA LEU A 236 24.68 -2.92 8.17
C LEU A 236 26.07 -3.00 8.85
N PRO A 237 26.83 -1.89 8.98
CA PRO A 237 27.99 -1.87 9.84
C PRO A 237 27.55 -1.78 11.31
N SER A 238 27.77 -2.85 12.07
CA SER A 238 27.70 -2.84 13.53
C SER A 238 28.81 -1.97 14.11
N ALA A 239 28.44 -0.85 14.72
CA ALA A 239 29.35 0.00 15.48
C ALA A 239 29.49 -0.52 16.92
N GLN A 240 30.44 -1.41 17.16
CA GLN A 240 31.04 -1.60 18.48
C GLN A 240 32.53 -1.28 18.39
N LYS A 241 32.93 -0.15 18.99
CA LYS A 241 34.31 0.07 19.42
C LYS A 241 34.34 1.05 20.58
N GLU A 242 34.39 0.46 21.77
CA GLU A 242 34.82 1.14 22.99
C GLU A 242 36.20 1.78 22.79
N LYS A 243 36.34 3.07 23.10
CA LYS A 243 37.64 3.66 23.40
C LYS A 243 37.57 4.59 24.62
N LYS A 244 38.47 4.25 25.54
CA LYS A 244 38.81 4.82 26.84
C LYS A 244 38.96 6.35 26.85
N ILE A 245 38.45 6.94 27.94
CA ILE A 245 38.69 8.29 28.43
C ILE A 245 40.07 8.37 29.11
N PRO A 246 40.79 9.50 28.99
CA PRO A 246 41.49 10.09 30.13
C PRO A 246 41.28 11.62 30.25
N PRO A 247 41.70 12.27 31.36
CA PRO A 247 40.84 13.24 32.06
C PRO A 247 41.17 14.72 31.85
N ARG A 248 40.16 15.53 32.21
CA ARG A 248 40.15 16.91 32.74
C ARG A 248 41.48 17.67 32.78
N ARG A 249 41.49 18.85 32.15
CA ARG A 249 42.22 20.03 32.63
C ARG A 249 41.32 21.27 32.61
N SER A 250 41.19 21.85 33.79
CA SER A 250 40.56 23.14 34.10
C SER A 250 41.47 24.29 33.68
N LEU A 251 40.95 25.29 32.97
CA LEU A 251 41.51 26.64 32.98
C LEU A 251 40.40 27.70 32.91
N SER A 252 40.53 28.62 33.84
CA SER A 252 39.79 29.86 34.11
C SER A 252 40.32 31.04 33.28
N GLY A 253 39.46 32.04 33.03
CA GLY A 253 39.78 33.39 32.52
C GLY A 253 38.67 33.87 31.57
N SER A 254 37.68 34.69 31.93
CA SER A 254 37.62 36.06 32.48
C SER A 254 37.86 37.18 31.45
N LEU A 255 36.77 37.93 31.15
CA LEU A 255 36.63 39.36 30.75
C LEU A 255 37.20 39.76 29.36
N GLU A 256 36.65 40.66 28.52
CA GLU A 256 35.48 41.58 28.40
C GLU A 256 35.63 42.26 26.98
N PRO A 257 34.88 43.31 26.53
CA PRO A 257 34.14 43.27 25.27
C PRO A 257 34.55 44.33 24.21
N ALA A 258 34.07 44.17 22.97
CA ALA A 258 33.83 45.21 21.95
C ALA A 258 33.16 44.52 20.73
N GLY A 259 32.21 45.06 19.98
CA GLY A 259 31.54 46.35 19.95
C GLY A 259 30.38 46.27 18.94
N SER A 260 29.39 47.14 19.08
CA SER A 260 28.27 47.33 18.14
C SER A 260 28.75 47.81 16.77
N PRO A 261 27.96 47.59 15.69
CA PRO A 261 27.24 48.75 15.17
C PRO A 261 25.84 48.50 14.55
N ALA A 262 25.08 49.60 14.54
CA ALA A 262 24.18 50.09 13.48
C ALA A 262 22.92 49.29 13.07
N ASN A 263 21.85 49.54 13.83
CA ASN A 263 20.55 50.07 13.41
C ASN A 263 20.26 50.21 11.89
N ALA A 264 19.38 49.35 11.35
CA ALA A 264 18.63 49.60 10.11
C ALA A 264 17.15 49.20 10.33
N LYS A 265 16.25 50.17 10.20
CA LYS A 265 14.78 50.00 10.29
C LYS A 265 14.24 49.25 9.05
N PRO A 266 13.41 48.20 9.21
CA PRO A 266 12.54 47.73 8.14
C PRO A 266 11.17 48.42 8.18
N THR A 267 10.59 48.58 7.00
CA THR A 267 9.34 49.28 6.70
C THR A 267 8.07 48.50 7.12
N PRO A 268 6.95 49.21 7.38
CA PRO A 268 5.74 48.62 7.96
C PRO A 268 4.85 48.04 6.86
N LYS A 269 5.18 46.85 6.35
CA LYS A 269 4.24 46.03 5.54
C LYS A 269 4.52 44.52 5.53
N ALA A 270 5.48 44.04 6.31
CA ALA A 270 5.81 42.61 6.45
C ALA A 270 5.53 42.02 7.86
N GLN A 271 4.97 42.80 8.79
CA GLN A 271 4.78 42.38 10.19
C GLN A 271 3.47 41.61 10.48
N VAL A 272 2.53 41.54 9.54
CA VAL A 272 1.23 40.87 9.77
C VAL A 272 1.27 39.38 9.39
N ALA A 273 2.18 38.96 8.49
CA ALA A 273 2.32 37.56 8.09
C ALA A 273 3.29 36.75 8.99
N HIS A 274 4.27 37.40 9.62
CA HIS A 274 5.30 36.70 10.39
C HIS A 274 4.91 36.41 11.86
N MET A 275 3.89 37.09 12.40
CA MET A 275 3.42 36.87 13.78
C MET A 275 2.41 35.71 13.93
N ALA A 276 1.72 35.32 12.85
CA ALA A 276 0.81 34.16 12.87
C ALA A 276 1.57 32.81 12.89
N GLU A 277 2.79 32.77 12.32
CA GLU A 277 3.57 31.54 12.17
C GLU A 277 4.47 31.24 13.38
N VAL A 278 4.86 32.27 14.15
CA VAL A 278 5.63 32.11 15.41
C VAL A 278 4.72 31.68 16.58
N GLY A 279 3.43 32.00 16.53
CA GLY A 279 2.44 31.56 17.53
C GLY A 279 2.09 30.06 17.45
N GLN A 280 2.22 29.43 16.29
CA GLN A 280 1.89 27.99 16.11
C GLN A 280 3.05 27.06 16.50
N VAL A 281 4.31 27.49 16.36
CA VAL A 281 5.47 26.74 16.91
C VAL A 281 5.42 26.71 18.45
N ALA A 282 4.88 27.76 19.07
CA ALA A 282 4.65 27.81 20.50
C ALA A 282 3.54 26.83 20.94
N GLN A 283 2.53 26.52 20.13
CA GLN A 283 1.47 25.58 20.51
C GLN A 283 1.93 24.12 20.55
N ILE A 284 2.77 23.65 19.63
CA ILE A 284 3.36 22.30 19.75
C ILE A 284 4.31 22.22 20.96
N ALA A 285 5.03 23.31 21.26
CA ALA A 285 5.90 23.37 22.43
C ALA A 285 5.16 23.60 23.77
N GLN A 286 4.03 24.33 23.78
CA GLN A 286 3.21 24.65 24.96
C GLN A 286 2.21 23.54 25.28
N VAL A 287 1.60 22.87 24.30
CA VAL A 287 0.68 21.75 24.57
C VAL A 287 1.45 20.56 25.15
N VAL A 288 2.74 20.37 24.78
CA VAL A 288 3.63 19.40 25.43
C VAL A 288 4.03 19.82 26.86
N GLN A 289 3.96 21.10 27.23
CA GLN A 289 4.24 21.57 28.59
C GLN A 289 3.03 21.50 29.54
N VAL A 290 1.80 21.55 29.03
CA VAL A 290 0.57 21.57 29.86
C VAL A 290 0.15 20.16 30.31
N ALA A 291 0.61 19.09 29.66
CA ALA A 291 0.26 17.71 29.99
C ALA A 291 1.02 17.09 31.19
N GLN A 292 1.89 17.83 31.88
CA GLN A 292 2.66 17.31 33.02
C GLN A 292 2.66 18.28 34.21
N VAL A 293 1.58 18.25 34.98
CA VAL A 293 1.59 18.63 36.39
C VAL A 293 1.08 17.42 37.19
N ALA A 294 2.00 16.74 37.88
CA ALA A 294 1.66 15.71 38.86
C ALA A 294 1.06 16.36 40.11
N PRO A 295 0.03 15.76 40.76
CA PRO A 295 -0.39 16.21 42.07
C PRO A 295 0.48 15.55 43.14
N ASP A 296 1.12 16.36 43.98
CA ASP A 296 1.72 15.91 45.25
C ASP A 296 0.61 15.61 46.28
N PRO A 297 0.84 14.68 47.23
CA PRO A 297 -0.20 14.13 48.08
C PRO A 297 -0.35 14.85 49.44
N ALA A 298 -1.57 14.70 49.97
CA ALA A 298 -2.01 14.85 51.37
C ALA A 298 -2.32 16.27 51.90
N LYS A 299 -3.55 16.45 52.39
CA LYS A 299 -3.85 16.42 53.84
C LYS A 299 -5.35 16.49 54.16
N ASP A 300 -5.67 15.84 55.27
CA ASP A 300 -6.96 15.67 55.95
C ASP A 300 -7.79 16.93 56.16
N GLY A 301 -9.11 16.74 56.29
CA GLY A 301 -10.04 17.78 56.70
C GLY A 301 -11.48 17.27 56.86
N ASP A 302 -11.72 16.61 57.98
CA ASP A 302 -13.00 16.18 58.55
C ASP A 302 -14.03 17.33 58.71
N GLN A 303 -15.32 17.11 58.39
CA GLN A 303 -16.50 17.73 59.05
C GLN A 303 -17.88 17.37 58.43
N LYS A 304 -18.51 16.34 59.02
CA LYS A 304 -19.81 16.36 59.72
C LYS A 304 -21.02 17.23 59.24
N ALA A 305 -22.07 16.48 58.86
CA ALA A 305 -23.51 16.60 59.19
C ALA A 305 -24.40 17.76 58.67
N LYS A 306 -25.52 17.37 58.03
CA LYS A 306 -26.94 17.58 58.43
C LYS A 306 -27.83 17.12 57.25
N ASP A 307 -28.61 16.05 57.38
CA ASP A 307 -29.92 15.96 58.04
C ASP A 307 -31.01 16.76 57.32
N SER A 308 -31.92 16.10 56.60
CA SER A 308 -33.37 16.34 56.70
C SER A 308 -34.18 15.39 55.81
N SER A 309 -35.14 14.77 56.49
CA SER A 309 -36.20 13.88 56.01
C SER A 309 -37.26 14.57 55.18
N GLN A 310 -38.02 13.79 54.40
CA GLN A 310 -39.49 13.67 54.34
C GLN A 310 -39.91 13.19 52.93
N LYS A 311 -40.99 12.47 52.70
CA LYS A 311 -41.85 11.53 53.43
C LYS A 311 -42.81 11.01 52.34
N ALA A 312 -43.10 9.71 52.37
CA ALA A 312 -43.95 9.00 51.44
C ALA A 312 -45.43 9.44 51.45
N THR A 313 -46.14 9.19 50.36
CA THR A 313 -47.51 8.62 50.45
C THR A 313 -47.82 7.74 49.22
N ALA A 314 -48.36 6.56 49.51
CA ALA A 314 -48.77 5.51 48.59
C ALA A 314 -50.30 5.44 48.49
N GLN A 315 -50.81 4.81 47.43
CA GLN A 315 -52.04 3.99 47.30
C GLN A 315 -52.42 3.96 45.79
N ALA A 316 -52.90 2.89 45.16
CA ALA A 316 -53.22 1.52 45.55
C ALA A 316 -53.22 0.64 44.26
N ALA A 317 -53.02 -0.67 44.43
CA ALA A 317 -53.05 -1.73 43.41
C ALA A 317 -54.43 -2.46 43.46
N PRO A 318 -54.63 -3.70 42.92
CA PRO A 318 -54.32 -4.37 41.62
C PRO A 318 -55.65 -5.03 41.08
N PRO A 319 -55.75 -6.19 40.36
CA PRO A 319 -54.79 -7.17 39.79
C PRO A 319 -55.17 -7.61 38.34
N ALA A 320 -54.66 -8.62 37.62
CA ALA A 320 -53.72 -9.75 37.67
C ALA A 320 -53.32 -9.99 36.16
N GLN A 321 -52.28 -10.68 35.70
CA GLN A 321 -51.81 -12.08 35.84
C GLN A 321 -50.40 -12.12 35.16
N ASP A 322 -49.37 -12.64 35.80
CA ASP A 322 -48.84 -14.03 35.69
C ASP A 322 -48.14 -14.32 34.34
N ASP A 323 -46.80 -14.30 34.30
CA ASP A 323 -46.01 -15.53 34.12
C ASP A 323 -44.49 -15.26 34.04
N SER A 324 -43.78 -16.17 34.68
CA SER A 324 -42.33 -16.25 34.92
C SER A 324 -41.44 -16.40 33.67
N ASN A 325 -40.27 -15.74 33.66
CA ASN A 325 -38.99 -16.47 33.58
C ASN A 325 -37.76 -15.57 33.86
N ALA A 326 -37.00 -15.93 34.89
CA ALA A 326 -35.71 -15.35 35.21
C ALA A 326 -34.60 -16.13 34.48
N ARG A 327 -33.66 -15.44 33.82
CA ARG A 327 -32.30 -15.95 33.58
C ARG A 327 -31.30 -14.79 33.53
N THR A 328 -30.27 -14.97 34.35
CA THR A 328 -29.12 -14.12 34.66
C THR A 328 -28.21 -13.81 33.46
N PRO A 329 -27.48 -12.68 33.45
CA PRO A 329 -26.38 -12.45 32.52
C PRO A 329 -25.06 -12.86 33.17
N ASP A 330 -24.39 -13.89 32.64
CA ASP A 330 -23.06 -14.31 33.09
C ASP A 330 -22.00 -14.12 31.99
N LYS A 331 -20.99 -13.32 32.37
CA LYS A 331 -19.54 -13.47 32.13
C LYS A 331 -18.98 -13.54 30.70
N ALA A 332 -18.28 -12.44 30.38
CA ALA A 332 -16.85 -12.40 30.02
C ALA A 332 -16.17 -13.73 29.67
N SER A 333 -15.94 -13.95 28.38
CA SER A 333 -15.03 -14.98 27.89
C SER A 333 -13.61 -14.43 27.81
N GLN A 334 -12.84 -14.73 28.85
CA GLN A 334 -11.38 -14.80 28.80
C GLN A 334 -10.98 -15.95 27.86
N GLN A 335 -10.05 -15.69 26.94
CA GLN A 335 -9.29 -16.74 26.24
C GLN A 335 -7.85 -16.71 26.78
N GLU A 336 -7.62 -17.43 27.87
CA GLU A 336 -6.33 -18.06 28.18
C GLU A 336 -6.42 -19.48 27.60
N GLY A 337 -5.57 -19.90 26.67
CA GLY A 337 -4.20 -20.30 26.96
C GLY A 337 -4.06 -21.78 26.58
N LYS A 338 -3.64 -22.06 25.34
CA LYS A 338 -3.16 -23.39 24.94
C LYS A 338 -1.70 -23.27 24.55
N THR A 339 -0.86 -23.71 25.47
CA THR A 339 0.59 -23.82 25.38
C THR A 339 0.99 -24.75 24.23
N ALA A 340 1.57 -24.16 23.18
CA ALA A 340 2.41 -24.87 22.23
C ALA A 340 3.83 -24.34 22.40
N ASN A 341 4.72 -25.22 22.86
CA ASN A 341 6.14 -24.98 22.98
C ASN A 341 6.72 -24.82 21.57
N GLY A 342 6.91 -23.57 21.18
CA GLY A 342 7.60 -23.11 20.00
C GLY A 342 7.74 -21.61 20.17
N THR A 343 8.95 -21.09 20.13
CA THR A 343 9.24 -19.65 20.13
C THR A 343 8.74 -19.01 18.84
N ALA A 344 7.44 -19.07 18.60
CA ALA A 344 6.79 -18.20 17.63
C ALA A 344 6.89 -16.80 18.20
N ALA A 345 7.69 -15.94 17.56
CA ALA A 345 7.77 -14.53 17.90
C ALA A 345 6.34 -13.97 17.96
N GLN A 346 5.86 -13.66 19.17
CA GLN A 346 4.55 -13.03 19.30
C GLN A 346 4.60 -11.71 18.55
N GLU A 347 3.73 -11.57 17.55
CA GLU A 347 3.59 -10.31 16.83
C GLU A 347 3.33 -9.19 17.86
N PRO A 348 4.05 -8.06 17.77
CA PRO A 348 3.86 -6.96 18.69
C PRO A 348 2.42 -6.50 18.71
N PHE A 349 1.84 -6.39 19.91
CA PHE A 349 0.53 -5.77 20.02
C PHE A 349 0.67 -4.29 19.67
N LYS A 350 0.11 -3.94 18.52
CA LYS A 350 0.24 -2.64 17.89
C LYS A 350 -1.10 -1.94 17.80
N TRP A 351 -1.06 -0.61 17.91
CA TRP A 351 -2.20 0.23 17.60
C TRP A 351 -2.06 0.73 16.18
N ARG A 352 -3.02 0.31 15.35
CA ARG A 352 -3.04 0.64 13.92
C ARG A 352 -3.07 2.16 13.71
N VAL A 353 -2.33 2.59 12.71
CA VAL A 353 -2.36 3.93 12.14
C VAL A 353 -2.78 3.82 10.68
N SER A 354 -3.53 4.80 10.17
CA SER A 354 -3.96 4.80 8.77
C SER A 354 -2.78 4.89 7.81
N GLY A 355 -2.84 4.14 6.71
CA GLY A 355 -1.81 4.07 5.67
C GLY A 355 -2.01 5.09 4.54
N ASP A 356 -2.17 6.37 4.85
CA ASP A 356 -2.42 7.45 3.88
C ASP A 356 -1.16 8.32 3.61
N CYS A 357 0.01 7.68 3.54
CA CYS A 357 1.35 8.30 3.44
C CYS A 357 1.75 9.21 4.62
N ARG A 358 0.86 9.41 5.60
CA ARG A 358 1.11 10.17 6.84
C ARG A 358 1.42 9.28 8.04
N CYS A 359 1.49 7.96 7.87
CA CYS A 359 1.55 6.99 8.97
C CYS A 359 2.66 7.28 9.99
N LEU A 360 3.88 7.63 9.54
CA LEU A 360 4.97 8.03 10.44
C LEU A 360 4.58 9.25 11.30
N PHE A 361 4.14 10.33 10.65
CA PHE A 361 3.81 11.59 11.31
C PHE A 361 2.59 11.46 12.24
N ARG A 362 1.57 10.68 11.82
CA ARG A 362 0.39 10.37 12.62
C ARG A 362 0.75 9.54 13.84
N ALA A 363 1.58 8.51 13.70
CA ALA A 363 2.04 7.71 14.81
C ALA A 363 2.74 8.59 15.86
N VAL A 364 3.65 9.46 15.41
CA VAL A 364 4.38 10.38 16.28
C VAL A 364 3.45 11.37 16.98
N ILE A 365 2.61 12.10 16.24
CA ILE A 365 1.64 13.07 16.79
C ILE A 365 0.67 12.41 17.77
N ARG A 366 0.17 11.22 17.42
CA ARG A 366 -0.74 10.48 18.28
C ARG A 366 -0.07 10.12 19.59
N SER A 367 1.17 9.64 19.55
CA SER A 367 1.91 9.26 20.75
C SER A 367 2.30 10.44 21.64
N CYS A 368 2.60 11.62 21.08
CA CYS A 368 3.12 12.75 21.86
C CYS A 368 2.06 13.76 22.26
N LEU A 369 0.98 13.91 21.48
CA LEU A 369 0.07 15.04 21.57
C LEU A 369 -1.40 14.66 21.71
N LEU A 370 -1.89 13.74 20.86
CA LEU A 370 -3.34 13.54 20.72
C LEU A 370 -3.90 12.41 21.57
N ASP A 371 -3.30 11.22 21.50
CA ASP A 371 -3.81 10.03 22.16
C ASP A 371 -2.68 9.05 22.54
N PRO A 372 -1.83 9.41 23.52
CA PRO A 372 -0.65 8.62 23.90
C PRO A 372 -0.94 7.21 24.41
N TYR A 373 -2.19 6.96 24.80
CA TYR A 373 -2.66 5.71 25.38
C TYR A 373 -3.66 4.97 24.49
N ASN A 374 -3.89 5.46 23.27
CA ASN A 374 -4.83 4.89 22.31
C ASN A 374 -6.23 4.62 22.91
N GLN A 375 -6.76 5.60 23.65
CA GLN A 375 -8.07 5.52 24.31
C GLN A 375 -9.21 5.89 23.36
N GLN A 376 -8.91 6.59 22.28
CA GLN A 376 -9.92 7.03 21.34
C GLN A 376 -10.45 5.85 20.50
N PRO A 377 -11.78 5.75 20.28
CA PRO A 377 -12.34 4.72 19.42
C PRO A 377 -11.88 4.92 17.97
N ARG A 378 -11.41 3.83 17.36
CA ARG A 378 -10.85 3.81 16.01
C ARG A 378 -11.42 2.65 15.22
N ASP A 379 -11.50 2.84 13.90
CA ASP A 379 -11.90 1.79 13.00
C ASP A 379 -10.77 0.78 12.75
N ASN A 380 -11.04 -0.24 11.93
CA ASN A 380 -10.08 -1.28 11.56
C ASN A 380 -8.88 -0.78 10.73
N LEU A 381 -8.95 0.45 10.21
CA LEU A 381 -7.86 1.12 9.50
C LEU A 381 -7.01 2.00 10.43
N GLY A 382 -7.39 2.15 11.71
CA GLY A 382 -6.70 2.99 12.67
C GLY A 382 -7.10 4.46 12.63
N GLU A 383 -8.14 4.81 11.85
CA GLU A 383 -8.69 6.16 11.83
C GLU A 383 -9.60 6.39 13.04
N PRO A 384 -9.62 7.60 13.62
CA PRO A 384 -10.71 8.02 14.51
C PRO A 384 -12.08 7.73 13.90
N VAL A 385 -12.99 7.17 14.72
CA VAL A 385 -14.40 7.02 14.35
C VAL A 385 -15.06 8.39 14.19
N ASP A 386 -14.68 9.34 15.05
CA ASP A 386 -15.11 10.72 14.97
C ASP A 386 -14.41 11.47 13.81
N VAL A 387 -15.20 12.16 12.99
CA VAL A 387 -14.73 12.82 11.76
C VAL A 387 -13.88 14.06 12.06
N ASP A 388 -14.22 14.81 13.11
CA ASP A 388 -13.48 16.01 13.48
C ASP A 388 -12.10 15.63 14.01
N GLN A 389 -12.04 14.61 14.86
CA GLN A 389 -10.76 14.06 15.34
C GLN A 389 -9.91 13.46 14.23
N ARG A 390 -10.55 12.81 13.24
CA ARG A 390 -9.85 12.31 12.04
C ARG A 390 -9.18 13.44 11.28
N THR A 391 -9.92 14.53 11.08
CA THR A 391 -9.41 15.72 10.38
C THR A 391 -8.28 16.36 11.16
N HIS A 392 -8.46 16.54 12.47
CA HIS A 392 -7.47 17.10 13.37
C HIS A 392 -6.16 16.29 13.41
N GLU A 393 -6.24 14.95 13.41
CA GLU A 393 -5.06 14.09 13.36
C GLU A 393 -4.28 14.24 12.04
N ARG A 394 -4.99 14.36 10.89
CA ARG A 394 -4.37 14.59 9.57
C ARG A 394 -3.68 15.94 9.49
N GLU A 395 -4.37 17.00 9.92
CA GLU A 395 -3.83 18.36 9.93
C GLU A 395 -2.61 18.47 10.84
N SER A 396 -2.65 17.82 12.00
CA SER A 396 -1.53 17.77 12.95
C SER A 396 -0.33 17.02 12.36
N ALA A 397 -0.56 15.91 11.63
CA ALA A 397 0.49 15.19 10.92
C ALA A 397 1.13 16.04 9.79
N ASP A 398 0.32 16.75 9.01
CA ASP A 398 0.79 17.66 7.96
C ASP A 398 1.52 18.88 8.54
N MET A 399 1.12 19.35 9.72
CA MET A 399 1.83 20.37 10.46
C MET A 399 3.20 19.86 10.94
N LEU A 400 3.28 18.67 11.53
CA LEU A 400 4.54 18.07 11.96
C LEU A 400 5.49 17.88 10.76
N ARG A 401 4.99 17.42 9.62
CA ARG A 401 5.75 17.31 8.36
C ARG A 401 6.35 18.65 7.95
N ARG A 402 5.56 19.73 7.98
CA ARG A 402 6.07 21.09 7.67
C ARG A 402 7.17 21.52 8.66
N HIS A 403 7.03 21.20 9.94
CA HIS A 403 8.09 21.50 10.92
C HIS A 403 9.36 20.68 10.68
N LEU A 404 9.22 19.40 10.30
CA LEU A 404 10.35 18.59 9.90
C LEU A 404 11.06 19.19 8.69
N CYS A 405 10.34 19.57 7.63
CA CYS A 405 10.95 20.21 6.46
C CYS A 405 11.73 21.49 6.84
N LYS A 406 11.20 22.31 7.74
CA LYS A 406 11.93 23.50 8.24
C LYS A 406 13.23 23.11 8.96
N GLU A 407 13.20 22.06 9.77
CA GLU A 407 14.39 21.57 10.47
C GLU A 407 15.41 20.96 9.51
N LEU A 408 14.97 20.21 8.50
CA LEU A 408 15.82 19.69 7.42
C LEU A 408 16.49 20.82 6.64
N GLN A 409 15.75 21.88 6.31
CA GLN A 409 16.30 23.09 5.66
C GLN A 409 17.37 23.76 6.51
N ARG A 410 17.14 23.89 7.82
CA ARG A 410 18.09 24.48 8.76
C ARG A 410 19.39 23.68 8.87
N ARG A 411 19.31 22.37 8.62
CA ARG A 411 20.41 21.42 8.73
C ARG A 411 20.77 20.81 7.37
N LYS A 412 20.66 21.60 6.30
CA LYS A 412 20.96 21.16 4.92
C LYS A 412 22.29 20.41 4.83
N ASP A 413 23.34 20.95 5.43
CA ASP A 413 24.70 20.37 5.42
C ASP A 413 24.77 18.97 6.05
N GLU A 414 23.84 18.62 6.95
CA GLU A 414 23.75 17.29 7.56
C GLU A 414 22.83 16.34 6.79
N VAL A 415 21.88 16.87 6.04
CA VAL A 415 20.88 16.10 5.29
C VAL A 415 21.40 15.74 3.90
N GLU A 416 22.00 16.69 3.19
CA GLU A 416 22.45 16.54 1.80
C GLU A 416 23.40 15.34 1.60
N PRO A 417 24.37 15.05 2.49
CA PRO A 417 25.22 13.86 2.36
C PRO A 417 24.48 12.52 2.55
N LEU A 418 23.27 12.52 3.11
CA LEU A 418 22.44 11.33 3.29
C LEU A 418 21.58 11.04 2.05
N LEU A 419 21.49 11.99 1.11
CA LEU A 419 20.71 11.86 -0.10
C LEU A 419 21.57 11.26 -1.21
N GLU A 420 21.61 9.94 -1.30
CA GLU A 420 22.49 9.22 -2.25
C GLU A 420 22.22 9.56 -3.72
N HIS A 421 20.96 9.84 -4.09
CA HIS A 421 20.52 9.93 -5.48
C HIS A 421 19.57 11.10 -5.79
N SER A 422 19.42 12.06 -4.87
CA SER A 422 18.48 13.17 -5.04
C SER A 422 19.07 14.49 -4.58
N GLU A 423 18.83 15.54 -5.35
CA GLU A 423 19.14 16.91 -4.90
C GLU A 423 18.31 17.28 -3.67
N PHE A 424 18.93 18.01 -2.74
CA PHE A 424 18.30 18.41 -1.47
C PHE A 424 16.96 19.12 -1.67
N GLU A 425 16.88 20.06 -2.62
CA GLU A 425 15.66 20.84 -2.86
C GLU A 425 14.52 19.97 -3.42
N VAL A 426 14.84 18.98 -4.25
CA VAL A 426 13.87 18.01 -4.79
C VAL A 426 13.34 17.11 -3.67
N TYR A 427 14.25 16.60 -2.84
CA TYR A 427 13.89 15.80 -1.67
C TYR A 427 12.99 16.59 -0.71
N LEU A 428 13.38 17.83 -0.37
CA LEU A 428 12.65 18.65 0.57
C LEU A 428 11.25 19.02 0.07
N LYS A 429 11.14 19.39 -1.22
CA LYS A 429 9.85 19.65 -1.88
C LYS A 429 8.95 18.43 -1.79
N ARG A 430 9.45 17.25 -2.16
CA ARG A 430 8.70 15.99 -2.10
C ARG A 430 8.29 15.67 -0.66
N MET A 431 9.20 15.80 0.31
CA MET A 431 8.90 15.52 1.71
C MET A 431 7.81 16.43 2.30
N GLY A 432 7.67 17.65 1.79
CA GLY A 432 6.60 18.57 2.15
C GLY A 432 5.21 18.16 1.63
N GLU A 433 5.14 17.33 0.59
CA GLU A 433 3.90 16.81 0.03
C GLU A 433 3.35 15.68 0.91
N TRP A 434 2.05 15.70 1.19
CA TRP A 434 1.43 14.74 2.10
C TRP A 434 1.45 13.30 1.55
N GLN A 435 1.55 13.15 0.23
CA GLN A 435 1.62 11.87 -0.48
C GLN A 435 2.97 11.16 -0.30
N THR A 436 3.98 11.83 0.26
CA THR A 436 5.32 11.27 0.43
C THR A 436 5.43 10.55 1.75
N TRP A 437 5.87 9.29 1.74
CA TRP A 437 6.08 8.53 2.96
C TRP A 437 7.30 9.06 3.71
N GLY A 438 7.24 9.03 5.05
CA GLY A 438 8.40 9.32 5.88
C GLY A 438 9.42 8.20 5.82
N ASP A 439 10.71 8.56 5.80
CA ASP A 439 11.84 7.66 5.62
C ASP A 439 12.81 7.70 6.82
N GLU A 440 13.98 7.07 6.68
CA GLU A 440 15.01 7.05 7.71
C GLU A 440 15.58 8.45 8.02
N ILE A 441 15.66 9.32 7.01
CA ILE A 441 16.06 10.71 7.23
C ILE A 441 15.02 11.38 8.13
N CYS A 442 13.72 11.16 7.90
CA CYS A 442 12.69 11.65 8.81
C CYS A 442 12.92 11.16 10.25
N LEU A 443 13.16 9.86 10.46
CA LEU A 443 13.42 9.29 11.79
C LEU A 443 14.63 9.91 12.49
N LYS A 444 15.68 10.29 11.74
CA LYS A 444 16.88 10.94 12.28
C LYS A 444 16.61 12.34 12.83
N PHE A 445 15.75 13.13 12.18
CA PHE A 445 15.53 14.53 12.52
C PHE A 445 14.23 14.80 13.31
N LEU A 446 13.24 13.91 13.23
CA LEU A 446 11.99 14.00 13.99
C LEU A 446 12.18 14.17 15.51
N PRO A 447 13.11 13.46 16.20
CA PRO A 447 13.33 13.62 17.63
C PRO A 447 13.63 15.07 18.06
N ASP A 448 14.35 15.83 17.23
CA ASP A 448 14.64 17.24 17.49
C ASP A 448 13.40 18.13 17.36
N VAL A 449 12.49 17.78 16.44
CA VAL A 449 11.23 18.50 16.22
C VAL A 449 10.26 18.25 17.38
N VAL A 450 10.07 16.99 17.79
CA VAL A 450 9.12 16.63 18.86
C VAL A 450 9.71 16.66 20.26
N LYS A 451 11.03 16.86 20.37
CA LYS A 451 11.77 16.91 21.64
C LYS A 451 11.54 15.67 22.50
N GLN A 452 11.53 14.49 21.86
CA GLN A 452 11.36 13.17 22.49
C GLN A 452 12.17 12.12 21.73
N PRO A 453 12.73 11.10 22.41
CA PRO A 453 13.34 9.93 21.76
C PRO A 453 12.33 9.12 20.94
N LEU A 454 12.79 8.51 19.84
CA LEU A 454 12.03 7.54 19.04
C LEU A 454 12.73 6.16 19.08
N GLN A 455 12.03 5.12 19.49
CA GLN A 455 12.48 3.74 19.39
C GLN A 455 11.72 3.08 18.24
N VAL A 456 12.43 2.48 17.30
CA VAL A 456 11.81 1.82 16.14
C VAL A 456 12.09 0.33 16.21
N TYR A 457 11.02 -0.46 16.19
CA TYR A 457 11.10 -1.88 15.87
C TYR A 457 10.67 -2.10 14.43
N SER A 458 11.28 -3.05 13.74
CA SER A 458 10.88 -3.42 12.39
C SER A 458 10.61 -4.91 12.29
N PHE A 459 9.61 -5.29 11.50
CA PHE A 459 9.31 -6.68 11.20
C PHE A 459 10.01 -7.10 9.91
N ASN A 460 10.81 -8.17 9.96
CA ASN A 460 11.37 -8.79 8.78
C ASN A 460 10.34 -9.76 8.18
N CYS A 461 9.75 -9.39 7.04
CA CYS A 461 8.73 -10.20 6.37
C CYS A 461 9.24 -11.57 5.89
N GLU A 462 10.52 -11.69 5.55
CA GLU A 462 11.11 -12.94 5.04
C GLU A 462 11.36 -13.94 6.17
N LYS A 463 11.94 -13.44 7.27
CA LYS A 463 12.28 -14.24 8.45
C LYS A 463 11.12 -14.41 9.42
N GLN A 464 10.06 -13.61 9.27
CA GLN A 464 8.94 -13.53 10.19
C GLN A 464 9.39 -13.16 11.62
N GLU A 465 10.34 -12.22 11.72
CA GLU A 465 11.01 -11.86 12.97
C GLU A 465 10.97 -10.36 13.23
N LEU A 466 10.71 -9.98 14.49
CA LEU A 466 10.83 -8.61 14.96
C LEU A 466 12.29 -8.32 15.32
N PHE A 467 12.81 -7.16 14.92
CA PHE A 467 14.13 -6.70 15.31
C PHE A 467 14.12 -5.22 15.70
N ASP A 468 15.09 -4.83 16.53
CA ASP A 468 15.35 -3.44 16.88
C ASP A 468 16.00 -2.74 15.68
N ALA A 469 15.30 -1.75 15.12
CA ALA A 469 15.78 -0.96 13.99
C ALA A 469 16.60 0.26 14.44
N GLY A 470 16.51 0.65 15.71
CA GLY A 470 17.33 1.70 16.29
C GLY A 470 16.57 2.65 17.23
N LEU A 471 17.36 3.30 18.09
CA LEU A 471 16.95 4.39 18.95
C LEU A 471 17.46 5.72 18.38
N TYR A 472 16.55 6.64 18.08
CA TYR A 472 16.83 7.98 17.58
C TYR A 472 16.62 9.00 18.69
N LEU A 473 17.70 9.70 19.05
CA LEU A 473 17.71 10.65 20.14
C LEU A 473 17.71 12.09 19.62
N PRO A 474 17.05 13.03 20.32
CA PRO A 474 17.21 14.45 20.05
C PRO A 474 18.67 14.87 20.20
N THR A 475 19.12 15.85 19.43
CA THR A 475 20.47 16.44 19.54
C THR A 475 20.68 17.06 20.92
N LYS A 476 19.63 17.67 21.50
CA LYS A 476 19.69 18.23 22.85
C LYS A 476 19.54 17.14 23.91
N LYS A 477 20.60 16.95 24.71
CA LYS A 477 20.66 15.93 25.77
C LYS A 477 19.59 16.08 26.85
N GLU A 478 19.07 17.29 27.07
CA GLU A 478 17.99 17.56 28.04
C GLU A 478 16.69 16.76 27.72
N TYR A 479 16.51 16.32 26.47
CA TYR A 479 15.34 15.54 26.07
C TYR A 479 15.57 14.03 26.11
N HIS A 480 16.79 13.55 26.40
CA HIS A 480 17.10 12.11 26.37
C HIS A 480 16.36 11.32 27.45
N GLY A 481 16.01 11.95 28.57
CA GLY A 481 15.25 11.33 29.66
C GLY A 481 13.73 11.39 29.49
N ARG A 482 13.21 11.92 28.38
CA ARG A 482 11.77 11.98 28.13
C ARG A 482 11.25 10.61 27.71
N GLU A 483 9.93 10.41 27.89
CA GLU A 483 9.27 9.20 27.44
C GLU A 483 9.50 8.99 25.94
N CYS A 484 9.87 7.76 25.59
CA CYS A 484 10.18 7.39 24.22
C CYS A 484 8.90 7.05 23.46
N ILE A 485 8.79 7.55 22.23
CA ILE A 485 7.75 7.14 21.28
C ILE A 485 8.21 5.85 20.62
N VAL A 486 7.39 4.81 20.68
CA VAL A 486 7.77 3.48 20.19
C VAL A 486 6.97 3.13 18.94
N LEU A 487 7.68 3.06 17.83
CA LEU A 487 7.13 2.82 16.49
C LEU A 487 7.38 1.37 16.05
N LEU A 488 6.45 0.84 15.28
CA LEU A 488 6.59 -0.44 14.59
C LEU A 488 6.54 -0.21 13.08
N HIS A 489 7.66 -0.44 12.41
CA HIS A 489 7.75 -0.51 10.96
C HIS A 489 7.38 -1.92 10.47
N ASN A 490 6.47 -2.02 9.51
CA ASN A 490 6.00 -3.32 9.00
C ASN A 490 7.01 -4.04 8.07
N GLY A 491 8.19 -3.46 7.85
CA GLY A 491 9.21 -4.01 6.95
C GLY A 491 9.02 -3.65 5.48
N ARG A 492 8.04 -2.81 5.14
CA ARG A 492 7.80 -2.36 3.77
C ARG A 492 7.79 -0.84 3.69
N SER A 493 6.87 -0.22 4.40
CA SER A 493 6.66 1.22 4.30
C SER A 493 5.82 1.80 5.45
N HIS A 494 5.04 0.99 6.17
CA HIS A 494 4.04 1.48 7.12
C HIS A 494 4.54 1.51 8.55
N PHE A 495 4.15 2.54 9.28
CA PHE A 495 4.42 2.71 10.70
C PHE A 495 3.14 2.63 11.52
N ASP A 496 3.15 1.75 12.52
CA ASP A 496 2.13 1.66 13.57
C ASP A 496 2.75 2.07 14.93
N LEU A 497 1.90 2.25 15.94
CA LEU A 497 2.36 2.45 17.32
C LEU A 497 2.45 1.13 18.08
N VAL A 498 3.50 0.95 18.88
CA VAL A 498 3.61 -0.19 19.78
C VAL A 498 2.86 0.11 21.07
N SER A 499 2.05 -0.85 21.55
CA SER A 499 1.40 -0.71 22.85
C SER A 499 2.43 -0.71 23.97
N LYS A 500 2.36 0.30 24.84
CA LYS A 500 3.21 0.40 26.04
C LYS A 500 3.11 -0.85 26.93
N GLN A 501 1.92 -1.43 27.07
CA GLN A 501 1.71 -2.64 27.87
C GLN A 501 2.45 -3.85 27.29
N TRP A 502 2.42 -4.00 25.96
CA TRP A 502 3.14 -5.06 25.29
C TRP A 502 4.64 -4.87 25.42
N LEU A 503 5.13 -3.65 25.23
CA LEU A 503 6.55 -3.32 25.35
C LEU A 503 7.09 -3.69 26.74
N GLN A 504 6.39 -3.29 27.81
CA GLN A 504 6.76 -3.67 29.18
C GLN A 504 6.79 -5.20 29.38
N GLY A 505 5.87 -5.93 28.76
CA GLY A 505 5.87 -7.39 28.77
C GLY A 505 7.05 -7.99 28.00
N TYR A 506 7.39 -7.40 26.85
CA TYR A 506 8.51 -7.81 26.01
C TYR A 506 9.85 -7.59 26.70
N GLU A 507 10.09 -6.41 27.26
CA GLU A 507 11.31 -6.07 28.00
C GLU A 507 11.53 -6.97 29.22
N ARG A 508 10.48 -7.24 30.01
CA ARG A 508 10.57 -8.17 31.15
C ARG A 508 10.99 -9.57 30.71
N ARG A 509 10.54 -10.04 29.55
CA ARG A 509 10.94 -11.36 29.02
C ARG A 509 12.39 -11.37 28.54
N LEU A 510 12.84 -10.29 27.90
CA LEU A 510 14.25 -10.17 27.50
C LEU A 510 15.18 -10.17 28.72
N LEU A 511 14.82 -9.45 29.78
CA LEU A 511 15.59 -9.44 31.04
C LEU A 511 15.59 -10.80 31.74
N ALA A 512 14.51 -11.58 31.64
CA ALA A 512 14.44 -12.92 32.23
C ALA A 512 15.25 -13.99 31.46
N GLN A 513 15.73 -13.67 30.25
CA GLN A 513 16.56 -14.56 29.44
C GLN A 513 18.07 -14.26 29.57
N GLN A 514 18.42 -13.18 30.27
CA GLN A 514 19.79 -12.84 30.66
C GLN A 514 20.08 -13.40 32.05
#